data_AF-A0A7Y6UMV0-F1
#
_entry.id   AF-A0A7Y6UMV0-F1
#
_cell.length_a   1.000
_cell.length_b   1.000
_cell.length_c   1.000
_cell.angle_alpha   90.00
_cell.angle_beta   90.00
_cell.angle_gamma   90.00
#
_symmetry.space_group_name_H-M   'P 1'
#
loop_
_entity.id
_entity.type
_entity.pdbx_description
1 polymer ?
#
loop_
_entity_poly.entity_id
_entity_poly.type
_entity_poly.pdbx_seq_one_letter_code
_entity_poly.pdbx_strand_id
1 'polypeptide(L)'
;MSKDITSYGGTELGSVAEFRPELGLGWLSGYLGPEALPNSLTLLPRPPAAGSAALAEDEEVAKATFALRGTPRFALAEADYDLKFGHLINGFSCALNTQISEENAPYLTTLLRRSVSDLGLSTYAAKNYFKRKRPFQENHQPIGIPKDQAALEKDPSYPSGHTAVGWGLALILAEISPDRANELLARGRAFGESRIVVNHHWYSDVAWGRVMGAATVARLHADPTFRTDLESAIAEFASVRTKTIPPAGDCKAEAAALAQGFQVSDVTAIDVLLEPDATMLRHAEENNASLLKVFPKGFALDAAHRPHITIVQRFVRTADLDKVYAATSRVMAGADIAAMKLDAVKYYYIPNGEMGVAGIVAKQTPELVKLQADVIAAVAPYTVETGDSAAFFTTPDDPVIDPALIGYVSSFVPSSSGEQFNPHVTTGVAPRSYLDQMLAGPFEPFTFSPAGAAVYQLGQFGTAAVKLQQLDSKP
;
A
#
# COMPACT_ATOMS: atom_id res chain seq x y z
N MET A 1 -3.08 -6.87 -49.08
CA MET A 1 -2.01 -5.89 -49.36
C MET A 1 -1.25 -5.70 -48.06
N SER A 2 -0.04 -6.26 -48.00
CA SER A 2 0.92 -6.05 -46.92
C SER A 2 1.31 -4.58 -46.91
N LYS A 3 1.02 -3.84 -45.84
CA LYS A 3 1.66 -2.54 -45.63
C LYS A 3 3.03 -2.84 -45.05
N ASP A 4 4.07 -2.62 -45.85
CA ASP A 4 5.45 -2.62 -45.40
C ASP A 4 5.61 -1.68 -44.19
N ILE A 5 6.05 -2.24 -43.07
CA ILE A 5 6.43 -1.52 -41.85
C ILE A 5 7.89 -1.08 -42.00
N THR A 6 8.15 -0.18 -42.95
CA THR A 6 9.51 0.34 -43.19
C THR A 6 9.52 1.85 -43.39
N SER A 7 8.90 2.57 -42.45
CA SER A 7 9.47 3.74 -41.78
C SER A 7 8.41 4.28 -40.83
N TYR A 8 8.53 4.02 -39.54
CA TYR A 8 7.84 4.86 -38.57
C TYR A 8 8.38 6.29 -38.77
N GLY A 9 7.52 7.26 -39.11
CA GLY A 9 7.93 8.63 -39.44
C GLY A 9 8.43 9.46 -38.25
N GLY A 10 8.82 8.79 -37.17
CA GLY A 10 9.28 9.38 -35.92
C GLY A 10 10.80 9.48 -35.86
N THR A 11 11.33 9.43 -34.65
CA THR A 11 12.75 9.39 -34.35
C THR A 11 13.39 8.15 -34.96
N GLU A 12 14.42 8.35 -35.79
CA GLU A 12 15.27 7.25 -36.28
C GLU A 12 16.09 6.67 -35.12
N LEU A 13 16.02 5.35 -34.92
CA LEU A 13 16.73 4.67 -33.84
C LEU A 13 18.25 4.94 -33.92
N GLY A 14 18.86 5.28 -32.79
CA GLY A 14 20.29 5.59 -32.70
C GLY A 14 20.69 6.97 -33.27
N SER A 15 19.77 7.75 -33.84
CA SER A 15 20.07 9.09 -34.37
C SER A 15 20.17 10.19 -33.30
N VAL A 16 19.62 9.94 -32.12
CA VAL A 16 19.55 10.92 -31.03
C VAL A 16 20.74 10.76 -30.10
N ALA A 17 21.45 11.87 -29.82
CA ALA A 17 22.57 11.88 -28.90
C ALA A 17 22.13 11.65 -27.44
N GLU A 18 22.97 10.95 -26.68
CA GLU A 18 22.80 10.80 -25.23
C GLU A 18 22.86 12.15 -24.51
N PHE A 19 21.95 12.34 -23.56
CA PHE A 19 21.91 13.49 -22.67
C PHE A 19 22.80 13.22 -21.45
N ARG A 20 23.80 14.08 -21.24
CA ARG A 20 24.75 14.01 -20.11
C ARG A 20 25.44 12.64 -20.01
N PRO A 21 26.14 12.19 -21.08
CA PRO A 21 26.77 10.87 -21.12
C PRO A 21 27.78 10.64 -19.98
N GLU A 22 28.35 11.71 -19.41
CA GLU A 22 29.25 11.64 -18.27
C GLU A 22 28.61 11.07 -16.99
N LEU A 23 27.27 11.06 -16.90
CA LEU A 23 26.54 10.50 -15.77
C LEU A 23 26.20 9.00 -15.95
N GLY A 24 26.37 8.45 -17.16
CA GLY A 24 26.09 7.04 -17.45
C GLY A 24 24.65 6.61 -17.18
N LEU A 25 23.69 7.54 -17.28
CA LEU A 25 22.26 7.30 -17.00
C LEU A 25 21.52 6.67 -18.20
N GLY A 26 22.09 6.80 -19.40
CA GLY A 26 21.54 6.29 -20.64
C GLY A 26 20.34 7.10 -21.16
N TRP A 27 20.18 8.36 -20.76
CA TRP A 27 19.09 9.20 -21.28
C TRP A 27 19.44 9.79 -22.64
N LEU A 28 18.42 10.13 -23.43
CA LEU A 28 18.60 10.76 -24.73
C LEU A 28 18.20 12.23 -24.66
N SER A 29 18.71 13.05 -25.58
CA SER A 29 18.24 14.44 -25.73
C SER A 29 16.71 14.45 -25.90
N GLY A 30 16.04 15.35 -25.17
CA GLY A 30 14.58 15.41 -25.13
C GLY A 30 13.93 15.87 -26.45
N TYR A 31 12.60 15.88 -26.46
CA TYR A 31 11.81 16.44 -27.56
C TYR A 31 11.76 17.97 -27.50
N LEU A 32 11.86 18.54 -26.30
CA LEU A 32 11.67 19.96 -26.08
C LEU A 32 13.01 20.67 -25.89
N GLY A 33 13.21 21.76 -26.62
CA GLY A 33 14.30 22.68 -26.30
C GLY A 33 14.06 23.38 -24.94
N PRO A 34 15.10 23.94 -24.30
CA PRO A 34 14.99 24.54 -22.95
C PRO A 34 13.88 25.58 -22.80
N GLU A 35 13.65 26.41 -23.83
CA GLU A 35 12.60 27.45 -23.82
C GLU A 35 11.18 26.91 -24.03
N ALA A 36 11.06 25.69 -24.56
CA ALA A 36 9.78 25.03 -24.83
C ALA A 36 9.28 24.18 -23.66
N LEU A 37 10.12 23.93 -22.65
CA LEU A 37 9.75 23.22 -21.43
C LEU A 37 8.74 24.04 -20.61
N PRO A 38 7.75 23.40 -19.95
CA PRO A 38 6.87 24.09 -19.02
C PRO A 38 7.68 24.80 -17.92
N ASN A 39 7.41 26.08 -17.70
CA ASN A 39 8.15 26.89 -16.74
C ASN A 39 7.62 26.67 -15.31
N SER A 40 8.29 25.81 -14.55
CA SER A 40 7.94 25.50 -13.16
C SER A 40 7.86 26.73 -12.24
N LEU A 41 8.67 27.77 -12.45
CA LEU A 41 8.60 28.98 -11.62
C LEU A 41 7.31 29.78 -11.86
N THR A 42 6.73 29.67 -13.05
CA THR A 42 5.46 30.33 -13.39
C THR A 42 4.26 29.50 -12.94
N LEU A 43 4.36 28.16 -13.03
CA LEU A 43 3.24 27.25 -12.82
C LEU A 43 3.01 26.89 -11.36
N LEU A 44 4.06 26.86 -10.55
CA LEU A 44 3.99 26.34 -9.18
C LEU A 44 3.84 27.47 -8.16
N PRO A 45 3.13 27.23 -7.04
CA PRO A 45 3.19 28.16 -5.92
C PRO A 45 4.59 28.18 -5.30
N ARG A 46 4.79 29.10 -4.35
CA ARG A 46 5.99 29.07 -3.49
C ARG A 46 6.00 27.79 -2.64
N PRO A 47 7.18 27.23 -2.30
CA PRO A 47 7.25 26.16 -1.33
C PRO A 47 6.66 26.60 0.03
N PRO A 48 6.18 25.67 0.88
CA PRO A 48 5.61 25.99 2.18
C PRO A 48 6.51 26.91 3.00
N ALA A 49 5.92 27.97 3.56
CA ALA A 49 6.64 28.95 4.37
C ALA A 49 6.91 28.42 5.78
N ALA A 50 7.97 28.93 6.42
CA ALA A 50 8.26 28.64 7.82
C ALA A 50 7.06 28.97 8.72
N GLY A 51 6.69 28.03 9.60
CA GLY A 51 5.54 28.17 10.52
C GLY A 51 4.16 28.00 9.86
N SER A 52 4.08 27.63 8.58
CA SER A 52 2.81 27.35 7.91
C SER A 52 2.31 25.94 8.18
N ALA A 53 0.99 25.72 8.13
CA ALA A 53 0.39 24.40 8.26
C ALA A 53 0.90 23.40 7.20
N ALA A 54 1.17 23.88 5.98
CA ALA A 54 1.72 23.05 4.91
C ALA A 54 3.17 22.59 5.19
N LEU A 55 3.97 23.38 5.92
CA LEU A 55 5.28 22.93 6.37
C LEU A 55 5.16 21.93 7.52
N ALA A 56 4.21 22.14 8.43
CA ALA A 56 3.92 21.17 9.50
C ALA A 56 3.53 19.81 8.92
N GLU A 57 2.70 19.77 7.88
CA GLU A 57 2.35 18.54 7.14
C GLU A 57 3.59 17.88 6.52
N ASP A 58 4.46 18.67 5.86
CA ASP A 58 5.72 18.15 5.31
C ASP A 58 6.60 17.48 6.38
N GLU A 59 6.70 18.09 7.55
CA GLU A 59 7.49 17.59 8.69
C GLU A 59 6.88 16.34 9.33
N GLU A 60 5.57 16.34 9.54
CA GLU A 60 4.82 15.20 10.09
C GLU A 60 4.94 13.98 9.17
N VAL A 61 4.69 14.16 7.87
CA VAL A 61 4.81 13.10 6.87
C VAL A 61 6.26 12.57 6.80
N ALA A 62 7.25 13.45 6.77
CA ALA A 62 8.66 13.02 6.76
C ALA A 62 8.99 12.19 8.01
N LYS A 63 8.57 12.65 9.19
CA LYS A 63 8.78 11.95 10.46
C LYS A 63 8.12 10.56 10.46
N ALA A 64 6.88 10.47 9.99
CA ALA A 64 6.12 9.21 9.96
C ALA A 64 6.82 8.13 9.11
N THR A 65 7.51 8.51 8.03
CA THR A 65 8.21 7.55 7.16
C THR A 65 9.43 6.88 7.81
N PHE A 66 9.98 7.38 8.91
CA PHE A 66 11.18 6.79 9.51
C PHE A 66 10.94 5.38 10.06
N ALA A 67 9.71 5.06 10.45
CA ALA A 67 9.33 3.71 10.86
C ALA A 67 9.39 2.68 9.70
N LEU A 68 9.46 3.14 8.44
CA LEU A 68 9.61 2.26 7.28
C LEU A 68 11.05 1.78 7.09
N ARG A 69 12.05 2.35 7.78
CA ARG A 69 13.45 1.92 7.63
C ARG A 69 13.61 0.44 7.92
N GLY A 70 14.27 -0.27 7.01
CA GLY A 70 14.46 -1.72 7.11
C GLY A 70 13.26 -2.56 6.69
N THR A 71 12.13 -1.96 6.31
CA THR A 71 10.99 -2.68 5.74
C THR A 71 11.14 -2.87 4.23
N PRO A 72 10.39 -3.82 3.62
CA PRO A 72 10.33 -3.94 2.16
C PRO A 72 9.97 -2.64 1.43
N ARG A 73 9.12 -1.79 2.03
CA ARG A 73 8.78 -0.49 1.44
C ARG A 73 9.97 0.44 1.32
N PHE A 74 10.86 0.46 2.31
CA PHE A 74 12.07 1.29 2.27
C PHE A 74 13.09 0.73 1.29
N ALA A 75 13.25 -0.59 1.22
CA ALA A 75 14.10 -1.23 0.19
C ALA A 75 13.63 -0.89 -1.23
N LEU A 76 12.31 -0.92 -1.49
CA LEU A 76 11.75 -0.45 -2.76
C LEU A 76 12.02 1.05 -2.98
N ALA A 77 11.95 1.87 -1.92
CA ALA A 77 12.19 3.30 -2.02
C ALA A 77 13.66 3.65 -2.34
N GLU A 78 14.60 2.86 -1.82
CA GLU A 78 16.02 2.95 -2.16
C GLU A 78 16.26 2.56 -3.63
N ALA A 79 15.63 1.48 -4.10
CA ALA A 79 15.69 1.08 -5.50
C ALA A 79 15.14 2.18 -6.42
N ASP A 80 13.99 2.77 -6.10
CA ASP A 80 13.34 3.87 -6.84
C ASP A 80 14.19 5.15 -6.96
N TYR A 81 15.34 5.22 -6.31
CA TYR A 81 16.30 6.31 -6.53
C TYR A 81 17.11 6.16 -7.81
N ASP A 82 17.40 4.93 -8.24
CA ASP A 82 18.26 4.69 -9.40
C ASP A 82 17.48 4.94 -10.70
N LEU A 83 17.81 6.07 -11.34
CA LEU A 83 17.24 6.49 -12.62
C LEU A 83 18.06 6.04 -13.84
N LYS A 84 19.06 5.16 -13.69
CA LYS A 84 19.66 4.50 -14.85
C LYS A 84 18.54 3.83 -15.63
N PHE A 85 18.53 4.05 -16.94
CA PHE A 85 17.37 3.70 -17.78
C PHE A 85 16.85 2.28 -17.56
N GLY A 86 17.74 1.28 -17.54
CA GLY A 86 17.38 -0.11 -17.30
C GLY A 86 16.72 -0.35 -15.94
N HIS A 87 17.22 0.28 -14.87
CA HIS A 87 16.63 0.16 -13.55
C HIS A 87 15.26 0.85 -13.49
N LEU A 88 15.17 2.08 -14.02
CA LEU A 88 13.94 2.87 -14.06
C LEU A 88 12.81 2.14 -14.80
N ILE A 89 13.06 1.61 -15.99
CA ILE A 89 12.02 0.95 -16.78
C ILE A 89 11.63 -0.41 -16.19
N ASN A 90 12.59 -1.14 -15.62
CA ASN A 90 12.30 -2.39 -14.90
C ASN A 90 11.39 -2.14 -13.69
N GLY A 91 11.50 -0.98 -13.04
CA GLY A 91 10.60 -0.55 -11.95
C GLY A 91 9.13 -0.43 -12.34
N PHE A 92 8.78 -0.38 -13.64
CA PHE A 92 7.40 -0.40 -14.14
C PHE A 92 6.96 -1.76 -14.71
N SER A 93 7.85 -2.75 -14.75
CA SER A 93 7.57 -4.03 -15.43
C SER A 93 6.42 -4.83 -14.78
N CYS A 94 6.27 -4.74 -13.46
CA CYS A 94 5.15 -5.39 -12.76
C CYS A 94 3.81 -4.74 -13.08
N ALA A 95 3.77 -3.40 -13.12
CA ALA A 95 2.58 -2.65 -13.53
C ALA A 95 2.23 -2.89 -15.02
N LEU A 96 3.23 -2.98 -15.90
CA LEU A 96 3.06 -3.36 -17.30
C LEU A 96 2.72 -4.84 -17.51
N ASN A 97 3.01 -5.68 -16.51
CA ASN A 97 2.99 -7.15 -16.59
C ASN A 97 3.82 -7.71 -17.75
N THR A 98 4.90 -7.02 -18.09
CA THR A 98 5.90 -7.49 -19.04
C THR A 98 7.17 -6.66 -18.89
N GLN A 99 8.33 -7.23 -19.20
CA GLN A 99 9.58 -6.49 -19.24
C GLN A 99 9.74 -5.74 -20.56
N ILE A 100 10.19 -4.49 -20.47
CA ILE A 100 10.59 -3.67 -21.61
C ILE A 100 12.12 -3.49 -21.61
N SER A 101 12.74 -3.73 -22.76
CA SER A 101 14.17 -3.53 -23.00
C SER A 101 14.42 -2.97 -24.40
N GLU A 102 15.63 -2.46 -24.63
CA GLU A 102 16.03 -1.97 -25.96
C GLU A 102 16.00 -3.08 -27.03
N GLU A 103 16.21 -4.33 -26.61
CA GLU A 103 16.20 -5.50 -27.49
C GLU A 103 14.78 -5.88 -27.94
N ASN A 104 13.79 -5.71 -27.07
CA ASN A 104 12.43 -6.16 -27.34
C ASN A 104 11.47 -5.04 -27.76
N ALA A 105 11.79 -3.79 -27.42
CA ALA A 105 10.97 -2.61 -27.67
C ALA A 105 11.82 -1.33 -27.90
N PRO A 106 12.67 -1.30 -28.94
CA PRO A 106 13.56 -0.16 -29.20
C PRO A 106 12.84 1.19 -29.42
N TYR A 107 11.64 1.22 -30.02
CA TYR A 107 10.91 2.48 -30.21
C TYR A 107 10.33 3.00 -28.90
N LEU A 108 9.73 2.12 -28.09
CA LEU A 108 9.25 2.45 -26.75
C LEU A 108 10.39 2.92 -25.86
N THR A 109 11.53 2.22 -25.85
CA THR A 109 12.68 2.65 -25.04
C THR A 109 13.22 4.01 -25.49
N THR A 110 13.28 4.28 -26.80
CA THR A 110 13.69 5.60 -27.33
C THR A 110 12.73 6.71 -26.87
N LEU A 111 11.41 6.50 -26.99
CA LEU A 111 10.39 7.43 -26.52
C LEU A 111 10.57 7.79 -25.04
N LEU A 112 10.74 6.77 -24.18
CA LEU A 112 10.88 6.97 -22.75
C LEU A 112 12.21 7.66 -22.40
N ARG A 113 13.33 7.24 -23.00
CA ARG A 113 14.66 7.84 -22.76
C ARG A 113 14.71 9.33 -23.12
N ARG A 114 14.05 9.74 -24.20
CA ARG A 114 13.92 11.16 -24.60
C ARG A 114 13.01 11.90 -23.62
N SER A 115 11.87 11.31 -23.26
CA SER A 115 10.89 11.93 -22.35
C SER A 115 11.46 12.19 -20.95
N VAL A 116 12.31 11.31 -20.41
CA VAL A 116 12.94 11.50 -19.08
C VAL A 116 13.69 12.83 -18.99
N SER A 117 14.41 13.22 -20.04
CA SER A 117 15.17 14.47 -20.06
C SER A 117 14.24 15.68 -19.93
N ASP A 118 13.14 15.72 -20.68
CA ASP A 118 12.16 16.81 -20.62
C ASP A 118 11.47 16.86 -19.24
N LEU A 119 11.06 15.69 -18.72
CA LEU A 119 10.41 15.55 -17.42
C LEU A 119 11.27 16.08 -16.28
N GLY A 120 12.54 15.67 -16.23
CA GLY A 120 13.49 16.13 -15.21
C GLY A 120 13.79 17.62 -15.33
N LEU A 121 14.10 18.10 -16.54
CA LEU A 121 14.52 19.49 -16.78
C LEU A 121 13.41 20.52 -16.55
N SER A 122 12.13 20.15 -16.74
CA SER A 122 10.98 21.03 -16.49
C SER A 122 10.96 21.64 -15.08
N THR A 123 11.58 20.96 -14.11
CA THR A 123 11.57 21.37 -12.69
C THR A 123 12.58 22.45 -12.33
N TYR A 124 13.56 22.74 -13.20
CA TYR A 124 14.75 23.50 -12.80
C TYR A 124 14.53 25.00 -12.66
N ALA A 125 13.54 25.61 -13.32
CA ALA A 125 13.26 27.04 -13.15
C ALA A 125 12.88 27.37 -11.69
N ALA A 126 11.98 26.58 -11.09
CA ALA A 126 11.62 26.71 -9.69
C ALA A 126 12.76 26.31 -8.74
N LYS A 127 13.49 25.21 -9.03
CA LYS A 127 14.64 24.78 -8.21
C LYS A 127 15.70 25.87 -8.08
N ASN A 128 16.10 26.44 -9.22
CA ASN A 128 17.15 27.47 -9.28
C ASN A 128 16.74 28.77 -8.59
N TYR A 129 15.44 29.08 -8.59
CA TYR A 129 14.90 30.28 -7.95
C TYR A 129 14.72 30.11 -6.43
N PHE A 130 13.99 29.07 -6.00
CA PHE A 130 13.64 28.90 -4.58
C PHE A 130 14.76 28.32 -3.73
N LYS A 131 15.64 27.49 -4.31
CA LYS A 131 16.77 26.86 -3.61
C LYS A 131 16.39 26.20 -2.27
N ARG A 132 15.19 25.59 -2.22
CA ARG A 132 14.65 24.93 -1.02
C ARG A 132 15.59 23.82 -0.57
N LYS A 133 15.94 23.78 0.72
CA LYS A 133 16.69 22.67 1.31
C LYS A 133 15.86 21.38 1.38
N ARG A 134 16.53 20.24 1.28
CA ARG A 134 15.94 18.91 1.39
C ARG A 134 15.63 18.55 2.86
N PRO A 135 14.75 17.57 3.12
CA PRO A 135 14.43 17.11 4.46
C PRO A 135 15.65 16.82 5.34
N PHE A 136 16.58 15.98 4.88
CA PHE A 136 17.77 15.60 5.65
C PHE A 136 18.69 16.78 6.01
N GLN A 137 18.64 17.88 5.27
CA GLN A 137 19.43 19.08 5.55
C GLN A 137 18.84 19.91 6.71
N GLU A 138 17.54 19.77 6.97
CA GLU A 138 16.83 20.52 8.03
C GLU A 138 16.50 19.64 9.25
N ASN A 139 16.05 18.40 9.04
CA ASN A 139 15.69 17.49 10.14
C ASN A 139 16.88 16.72 10.72
N HIS A 140 18.03 16.75 10.04
CA HIS A 140 19.27 16.05 10.42
C HIS A 140 19.12 14.54 10.63
N GLN A 141 18.09 13.93 10.02
CA GLN A 141 17.87 12.49 10.04
C GLN A 141 18.55 11.81 8.86
N PRO A 142 18.87 10.50 8.94
CA PRO A 142 19.57 9.81 7.88
C PRO A 142 18.84 9.88 6.53
N ILE A 143 19.61 9.81 5.45
CA ILE A 143 19.11 9.69 4.07
C ILE A 143 19.14 8.20 3.68
N GLY A 144 18.21 7.74 2.84
CA GLY A 144 18.21 6.34 2.36
C GLY A 144 19.37 6.00 1.42
N ILE A 145 20.00 6.99 0.76
CA ILE A 145 21.15 6.77 -0.13
C ILE A 145 22.35 7.62 0.30
N PRO A 146 23.07 7.27 1.39
CA PRO A 146 24.11 8.12 1.98
C PRO A 146 25.23 8.51 1.02
N LYS A 147 25.59 7.62 0.08
CA LYS A 147 26.64 7.86 -0.94
C LYS A 147 26.36 9.07 -1.83
N ASP A 148 25.08 9.45 -1.98
CA ASP A 148 24.66 10.54 -2.87
C ASP A 148 24.32 11.83 -2.12
N GLN A 149 24.50 11.86 -0.80
CA GLN A 149 24.16 13.01 0.03
C GLN A 149 24.83 14.31 -0.47
N ALA A 150 26.14 14.27 -0.76
CA ALA A 150 26.90 15.45 -1.20
C ALA A 150 26.44 16.00 -2.56
N ALA A 151 25.89 15.15 -3.43
CA ALA A 151 25.30 15.58 -4.69
C ALA A 151 23.91 16.20 -4.46
N LEU A 152 23.10 15.57 -3.61
CA LEU A 152 21.74 16.02 -3.28
C LEU A 152 21.72 17.34 -2.51
N GLU A 153 22.71 17.61 -1.66
CA GLU A 153 22.85 18.90 -0.97
C GLU A 153 23.04 20.08 -1.93
N LYS A 154 23.56 19.82 -3.14
CA LYS A 154 23.79 20.83 -4.19
C LYS A 154 22.61 20.97 -5.16
N ASP A 155 21.65 20.04 -5.14
CA ASP A 155 20.45 20.07 -5.98
C ASP A 155 19.20 20.45 -5.15
N PRO A 156 18.59 21.63 -5.36
CA PRO A 156 17.44 22.09 -4.59
C PRO A 156 16.23 21.15 -4.59
N SER A 157 15.48 21.14 -3.49
CA SER A 157 14.39 20.19 -3.27
C SER A 157 13.13 20.46 -4.10
N TYR A 158 12.75 21.72 -4.36
CA TYR A 158 11.42 22.07 -4.85
C TYR A 158 11.37 22.48 -6.34
N PRO A 159 10.50 21.84 -7.16
CA PRO A 159 9.79 20.59 -6.90
C PRO A 159 10.70 19.35 -7.12
N SER A 160 10.18 18.15 -6.86
CA SER A 160 10.92 16.90 -7.09
C SER A 160 11.01 16.54 -8.57
N GLY A 161 12.25 16.51 -9.11
CA GLY A 161 12.53 16.07 -10.49
C GLY A 161 12.35 14.56 -10.68
N HIS A 162 12.82 13.75 -9.73
CA HIS A 162 12.57 12.30 -9.72
C HIS A 162 11.09 11.96 -9.76
N THR A 163 10.26 12.74 -9.04
CA THR A 163 8.80 12.54 -9.06
C THR A 163 8.20 12.95 -10.39
N ALA A 164 8.66 14.04 -11.01
CA ALA A 164 8.21 14.43 -12.35
C ALA A 164 8.51 13.34 -13.39
N VAL A 165 9.69 12.71 -13.31
CA VAL A 165 10.06 11.55 -14.13
C VAL A 165 9.13 10.37 -13.89
N GLY A 166 9.01 9.89 -12.64
CA GLY A 166 8.19 8.72 -12.32
C GLY A 166 6.71 8.90 -12.69
N TRP A 167 6.14 10.08 -12.42
CA TRP A 167 4.75 10.38 -12.77
C TRP A 167 4.55 10.56 -14.27
N GLY A 168 5.45 11.26 -14.95
CA GLY A 168 5.38 11.46 -16.40
C GLY A 168 5.50 10.17 -17.20
N LEU A 169 6.43 9.28 -16.82
CA LEU A 169 6.54 7.96 -17.44
C LEU A 169 5.29 7.11 -17.20
N ALA A 170 4.72 7.16 -15.99
CA ALA A 170 3.46 6.46 -15.70
C ALA A 170 2.30 6.91 -16.60
N LEU A 171 2.19 8.23 -16.86
CA LEU A 171 1.18 8.76 -17.78
C LEU A 171 1.39 8.27 -19.22
N ILE A 172 2.63 8.34 -19.73
CA ILE A 172 2.97 7.87 -21.08
C ILE A 172 2.70 6.37 -21.21
N LEU A 173 3.12 5.57 -20.23
CA LEU A 173 2.88 4.13 -20.22
C LEU A 173 1.40 3.79 -20.09
N ALA A 174 0.62 4.56 -19.33
CA ALA A 174 -0.83 4.35 -19.20
C ALA A 174 -1.56 4.61 -20.52
N GLU A 175 -1.06 5.52 -21.36
CA GLU A 175 -1.55 5.71 -22.73
C GLU A 175 -1.17 4.55 -23.66
N ILE A 176 0.04 3.98 -23.48
CA ILE A 176 0.51 2.82 -24.23
C ILE A 176 -0.24 1.53 -23.84
N SER A 177 -0.58 1.35 -22.56
CA SER A 177 -1.27 0.18 -22.03
C SER A 177 -2.50 0.60 -21.22
N PRO A 178 -3.58 1.05 -21.87
CA PRO A 178 -4.74 1.61 -21.19
C PRO A 178 -5.47 0.59 -20.30
N ASP A 179 -5.38 -0.70 -20.60
CA ASP A 179 -5.92 -1.77 -19.78
C ASP A 179 -5.18 -1.96 -18.44
N ARG A 180 -3.98 -1.38 -18.28
CA ARG A 180 -3.15 -1.40 -17.07
C ARG A 180 -2.96 0.00 -16.47
N ALA A 181 -3.79 0.97 -16.87
CA ALA A 181 -3.62 2.36 -16.50
C ALA A 181 -3.60 2.56 -14.97
N ASN A 182 -4.47 1.88 -14.22
CA ASN A 182 -4.52 2.03 -12.76
C ASN A 182 -3.24 1.56 -12.08
N GLU A 183 -2.69 0.42 -12.49
CA GLU A 183 -1.46 -0.13 -11.95
C GLU A 183 -0.26 0.77 -12.28
N LEU A 184 -0.23 1.31 -13.49
CA LEU A 184 0.83 2.22 -13.94
C LEU A 184 0.79 3.54 -13.19
N LEU A 185 -0.40 4.14 -13.06
CA LEU A 185 -0.58 5.38 -12.30
C LEU A 185 -0.29 5.17 -10.81
N ALA A 186 -0.74 4.06 -10.21
CA ALA A 186 -0.41 3.71 -8.83
C ALA A 186 1.10 3.55 -8.63
N ARG A 187 1.79 2.89 -9.59
CA ARG A 187 3.24 2.73 -9.53
C ARG A 187 3.98 4.07 -9.67
N GLY A 188 3.56 4.93 -10.58
CA GLY A 188 4.12 6.28 -10.74
C GLY A 188 3.92 7.15 -9.50
N ARG A 189 2.74 7.06 -8.87
CA ARG A 189 2.46 7.72 -7.59
C ARG A 189 3.45 7.25 -6.51
N ALA A 190 3.62 5.93 -6.37
CA ALA A 190 4.49 5.32 -5.38
C ALA A 190 5.98 5.61 -5.62
N PHE A 191 6.41 5.69 -6.88
CA PHE A 191 7.78 6.10 -7.27
C PHE A 191 8.11 7.51 -6.75
N GLY A 192 7.14 8.42 -6.82
CA GLY A 192 7.24 9.74 -6.21
C GLY A 192 7.30 9.68 -4.68
N GLU A 193 6.45 8.86 -4.05
CA GLU A 193 6.38 8.71 -2.58
C GLU A 193 7.65 8.08 -2.01
N SER A 194 8.33 7.24 -2.78
CA SER A 194 9.65 6.70 -2.41
C SER A 194 10.64 7.82 -2.07
N ARG A 195 10.51 9.02 -2.68
CA ARG A 195 11.38 10.17 -2.38
C ARG A 195 11.17 10.74 -0.97
N ILE A 196 9.97 10.61 -0.44
CA ILE A 196 9.63 10.96 0.94
C ILE A 196 10.21 9.91 1.88
N VAL A 197 9.97 8.63 1.58
CA VAL A 197 10.40 7.47 2.40
C VAL A 197 11.91 7.47 2.61
N VAL A 198 12.72 7.80 1.58
CA VAL A 198 14.18 7.87 1.74
C VAL A 198 14.69 9.22 2.26
N ASN A 199 13.81 10.13 2.69
CA ASN A 199 14.15 11.45 3.25
C ASN A 199 14.83 12.42 2.25
N HIS A 200 14.55 12.32 0.95
CA HIS A 200 15.16 13.19 -0.09
C HIS A 200 14.31 14.40 -0.47
N HIS A 201 12.99 14.30 -0.34
CA HIS A 201 12.02 15.32 -0.74
C HIS A 201 10.89 15.42 0.28
N TRP A 202 10.40 16.64 0.50
CA TRP A 202 9.22 16.90 1.30
C TRP A 202 7.95 16.43 0.57
N TYR A 203 6.86 16.23 1.30
CA TYR A 203 5.58 15.82 0.71
C TYR A 203 5.12 16.78 -0.40
N SER A 204 5.20 18.08 -0.15
CA SER A 204 4.85 19.13 -1.10
C SER A 204 5.77 19.17 -2.33
N ASP A 205 7.06 18.82 -2.21
CA ASP A 205 7.97 18.71 -3.36
C ASP A 205 7.51 17.60 -4.32
N VAL A 206 7.02 16.48 -3.75
CA VAL A 206 6.50 15.33 -4.49
C VAL A 206 5.15 15.67 -5.13
N ALA A 207 4.25 16.30 -4.39
CA ALA A 207 2.95 16.74 -4.92
C ALA A 207 3.12 17.64 -6.16
N TRP A 208 3.95 18.67 -6.06
CA TRP A 208 4.22 19.58 -7.18
C TRP A 208 5.13 18.98 -8.27
N GLY A 209 5.94 17.96 -7.93
CA GLY A 209 6.65 17.15 -8.92
C GLY A 209 5.70 16.40 -9.85
N ARG A 210 4.59 15.84 -9.34
CA ARG A 210 3.55 15.19 -10.16
C ARG A 210 2.89 16.19 -11.11
N VAL A 211 2.59 17.39 -10.63
CA VAL A 211 2.03 18.48 -11.47
C VAL A 211 2.98 18.81 -12.63
N MET A 212 4.28 18.92 -12.37
CA MET A 212 5.26 19.17 -13.43
C MET A 212 5.39 18.00 -14.41
N GLY A 213 5.32 16.75 -13.94
CA GLY A 213 5.26 15.57 -14.80
C GLY A 213 4.07 15.64 -15.76
N ALA A 214 2.87 15.90 -15.24
CA ALA A 214 1.64 16.01 -16.04
C ALA A 214 1.68 17.19 -17.03
N ALA A 215 2.13 18.37 -16.59
CA ALA A 215 2.28 19.55 -17.45
C ALA A 215 3.27 19.30 -18.60
N THR A 216 4.35 18.55 -18.33
CA THR A 216 5.34 18.19 -19.34
C THR A 216 4.78 17.19 -20.34
N VAL A 217 4.06 16.16 -19.89
CA VAL A 217 3.38 15.21 -20.80
C VAL A 217 2.36 15.95 -21.67
N ALA A 218 1.58 16.88 -21.11
CA ALA A 218 0.66 17.71 -21.91
C ALA A 218 1.41 18.53 -22.97
N ARG A 219 2.58 19.10 -22.63
CA ARG A 219 3.42 19.83 -23.58
C ARG A 219 4.04 18.92 -24.64
N LEU A 220 4.46 17.71 -24.28
CA LEU A 220 5.01 16.71 -25.21
C LEU A 220 3.99 16.37 -26.31
N HIS A 221 2.70 16.26 -25.98
CA HIS A 221 1.65 16.00 -26.97
C HIS A 221 1.49 17.12 -28.03
N ALA A 222 1.95 18.34 -27.75
CA ALA A 222 1.98 19.41 -28.75
C ALA A 222 3.19 19.30 -29.71
N ASP A 223 4.15 18.40 -29.45
CA ASP A 223 5.26 18.11 -30.35
C ASP A 223 4.89 17.00 -31.36
N PRO A 224 5.03 17.23 -32.68
CA PRO A 224 4.68 16.23 -33.69
C PRO A 224 5.61 15.01 -33.68
N THR A 225 6.88 15.16 -33.29
CA THR A 225 7.83 14.04 -33.23
C THR A 225 7.46 13.09 -32.09
N PHE A 226 7.15 13.65 -30.91
CA PHE A 226 6.66 12.88 -29.76
C PHE A 226 5.41 12.07 -30.10
N ARG A 227 4.40 12.68 -30.76
CA ARG A 227 3.17 11.96 -31.14
C ARG A 227 3.45 10.79 -32.09
N THR A 228 4.32 10.99 -33.08
CA THR A 228 4.69 9.90 -34.00
C THR A 228 5.46 8.78 -33.29
N ASP A 229 6.36 9.13 -32.36
CA ASP A 229 7.09 8.14 -31.56
C ASP A 229 6.16 7.36 -30.62
N LEU A 230 5.18 8.04 -30.04
CA LEU A 230 4.15 7.43 -29.20
C LEU A 230 3.29 6.44 -29.99
N GLU A 231 2.83 6.81 -31.19
CA GLU A 231 2.10 5.89 -32.08
C GLU A 231 2.94 4.65 -32.44
N SER A 232 4.24 4.86 -32.69
CA SER A 232 5.18 3.78 -32.99
C SER A 232 5.38 2.85 -31.78
N ALA A 233 5.53 3.43 -30.59
CA ALA A 233 5.65 2.68 -29.34
C ALA A 233 4.37 1.90 -29.00
N ILE A 234 3.18 2.44 -29.26
CA ILE A 234 1.90 1.73 -29.10
C ILE A 234 1.84 0.51 -30.01
N ALA A 235 2.19 0.67 -31.30
CA ALA A 235 2.20 -0.42 -32.27
C ALA A 235 3.23 -1.51 -31.91
N GLU A 236 4.42 -1.10 -31.47
CA GLU A 236 5.47 -2.00 -31.01
C GLU A 236 5.05 -2.76 -29.74
N PHE A 237 4.49 -2.06 -28.75
CA PHE A 237 4.08 -2.66 -27.47
C PHE A 237 2.97 -3.69 -27.65
N ALA A 238 2.03 -3.46 -28.58
CA ALA A 238 1.04 -4.47 -28.95
C ALA A 238 1.70 -5.79 -29.40
N SER A 239 2.82 -5.71 -30.11
CA SER A 239 3.60 -6.90 -30.52
C SER A 239 4.35 -7.53 -29.34
N VAL A 240 4.91 -6.72 -28.44
CA VAL A 240 5.60 -7.21 -27.22
C VAL A 240 4.65 -8.03 -26.36
N ARG A 241 3.40 -7.57 -26.16
CA ARG A 241 2.40 -8.26 -25.34
C ARG A 241 2.11 -9.69 -25.80
N THR A 242 2.22 -9.98 -27.10
CA THR A 242 1.99 -11.34 -27.62
C THR A 242 3.10 -12.33 -27.24
N LYS A 243 4.29 -11.84 -26.87
CA LYS A 243 5.46 -12.67 -26.59
C LYS A 243 5.50 -13.23 -25.16
N THR A 244 4.56 -12.83 -24.30
CA THR A 244 4.44 -13.30 -22.90
C THR A 244 5.76 -13.21 -22.12
N ILE A 245 6.48 -12.10 -22.29
CA ILE A 245 7.75 -11.86 -21.58
C ILE A 245 7.42 -11.54 -20.12
N PRO A 246 7.98 -12.27 -19.13
CA PRO A 246 7.69 -12.02 -17.72
C PRO A 246 8.26 -10.67 -17.27
N PRO A 247 7.68 -10.04 -16.22
CA PRO A 247 8.28 -8.87 -15.57
C PRO A 247 9.70 -9.14 -15.06
N ALA A 248 10.52 -8.09 -14.99
CA ALA A 248 11.93 -8.19 -14.57
C ALA A 248 12.15 -8.48 -13.08
N GLY A 249 11.13 -8.30 -12.23
CA GLY A 249 11.25 -8.39 -10.77
C GLY A 249 10.15 -9.25 -10.12
N ASP A 250 10.26 -9.41 -8.80
CA ASP A 250 9.24 -10.11 -7.99
C ASP A 250 8.04 -9.19 -7.73
N CYS A 251 7.00 -9.33 -8.56
CA CYS A 251 5.80 -8.52 -8.47
C CYS A 251 4.99 -8.77 -7.19
N LYS A 252 5.14 -9.95 -6.56
CA LYS A 252 4.48 -10.23 -5.28
C LYS A 252 5.18 -9.46 -4.15
N ALA A 253 6.51 -9.44 -4.16
CA ALA A 253 7.28 -8.66 -3.21
C ALA A 253 7.07 -7.15 -3.41
N GLU A 254 7.04 -6.66 -4.66
CA GLU A 254 6.74 -5.27 -4.96
C GLU A 254 5.33 -4.88 -4.48
N ALA A 255 4.31 -5.70 -4.76
CA ALA A 255 2.95 -5.44 -4.28
C ALA A 255 2.87 -5.41 -2.75
N ALA A 256 3.55 -6.33 -2.06
CA ALA A 256 3.62 -6.35 -0.60
C ALA A 256 4.33 -5.11 -0.02
N ALA A 257 5.39 -4.63 -0.69
CA ALA A 257 6.07 -3.40 -0.31
C ALA A 257 5.19 -2.17 -0.53
N LEU A 258 4.47 -2.10 -1.66
CA LEU A 258 3.57 -1.01 -1.99
C LEU A 258 2.34 -0.95 -1.07
N ALA A 259 1.85 -2.09 -0.60
CA ALA A 259 0.73 -2.18 0.34
C ALA A 259 1.04 -1.53 1.70
N GLN A 260 2.32 -1.35 2.06
CA GLN A 260 2.71 -0.62 3.27
C GLN A 260 2.56 0.90 3.14
N GLY A 261 2.34 1.42 1.92
CA GLY A 261 2.16 2.86 1.66
C GLY A 261 3.40 3.70 1.99
N PHE A 262 3.22 4.99 2.23
CA PHE A 262 4.27 5.85 2.83
C PHE A 262 3.77 6.58 4.09
N GLN A 263 2.45 6.68 4.27
CA GLN A 263 1.86 7.17 5.50
C GLN A 263 1.69 5.99 6.44
N VAL A 264 2.53 5.95 7.47
CA VAL A 264 2.28 5.11 8.63
C VAL A 264 1.16 5.83 9.39
N SER A 265 -0.03 5.24 9.46
CA SER A 265 -1.05 5.77 10.35
C SER A 265 -0.49 5.81 11.77
N ASP A 266 -0.62 6.95 12.45
CA ASP A 266 -0.24 7.07 13.87
C ASP A 266 -1.13 6.21 14.79
N VAL A 267 -2.21 5.66 14.21
CA VAL A 267 -3.19 4.80 14.87
C VAL A 267 -3.25 3.46 14.13
N THR A 268 -3.20 2.34 14.85
CA THR A 268 -3.46 1.01 14.31
C THR A 268 -4.74 0.46 14.91
N ALA A 269 -5.64 -0.04 14.06
CA ALA A 269 -6.80 -0.80 14.47
C ALA A 269 -6.36 -2.25 14.73
N ILE A 270 -6.36 -2.67 15.99
CA ILE A 270 -5.87 -3.99 16.39
C ILE A 270 -7.00 -4.92 16.81
N ASP A 271 -6.77 -6.22 16.62
CA ASP A 271 -7.48 -7.32 17.25
C ASP A 271 -6.49 -8.13 18.10
N VAL A 272 -6.75 -8.26 19.40
CA VAL A 272 -6.10 -9.26 20.26
C VAL A 272 -7.03 -10.45 20.34
N LEU A 273 -6.56 -11.60 19.87
CA LEU A 273 -7.41 -12.75 19.61
C LEU A 273 -6.80 -14.07 20.09
N LEU A 274 -7.66 -15.08 20.20
CA LEU A 274 -7.29 -16.48 20.35
C LEU A 274 -7.38 -17.22 19.01
N GLU A 275 -6.37 -18.01 18.71
CA GLU A 275 -6.33 -18.90 17.55
C GLU A 275 -6.97 -20.24 17.96
N PRO A 276 -8.10 -20.66 17.35
CA PRO A 276 -8.75 -21.92 17.68
C PRO A 276 -7.95 -23.14 17.20
N ASP A 277 -8.16 -24.29 17.85
CA ASP A 277 -7.58 -25.57 17.41
C ASP A 277 -8.18 -26.11 16.10
N ALA A 278 -7.58 -27.19 15.61
CA ALA A 278 -7.98 -27.85 14.37
C ALA A 278 -9.43 -28.36 14.36
N THR A 279 -10.07 -28.56 15.51
CA THR A 279 -11.47 -28.98 15.57
C THR A 279 -12.39 -27.84 15.17
N MET A 280 -12.24 -26.68 15.80
CA MET A 280 -13.02 -25.50 15.45
C MET A 280 -12.68 -24.99 14.03
N LEU A 281 -11.41 -25.08 13.60
CA LEU A 281 -11.03 -24.71 12.23
C LEU A 281 -11.79 -25.52 11.18
N ARG A 282 -11.90 -26.85 11.32
CA ARG A 282 -12.69 -27.67 10.39
C ARG A 282 -14.15 -27.24 10.33
N HIS A 283 -14.80 -27.04 11.48
CA HIS A 283 -16.20 -26.61 11.52
C HIS A 283 -16.40 -25.22 10.90
N ALA A 284 -15.47 -24.30 11.13
CA ALA A 284 -15.48 -22.97 10.52
C ALA A 284 -15.33 -23.04 8.99
N GLU A 285 -14.40 -23.87 8.49
CA GLU A 285 -14.16 -24.08 7.06
C GLU A 285 -15.35 -24.75 6.36
N GLU A 286 -15.98 -25.76 6.98
CA GLU A 286 -17.19 -26.41 6.47
C GLU A 286 -18.36 -25.42 6.36
N ASN A 287 -18.54 -24.58 7.38
CA ASN A 287 -19.56 -23.54 7.34
C ASN A 287 -19.25 -22.47 6.28
N ASN A 288 -18.00 -21.99 6.22
CA ASN A 288 -17.56 -21.02 5.21
C ASN A 288 -17.77 -21.53 3.78
N ALA A 289 -17.42 -22.79 3.51
CA ALA A 289 -17.65 -23.41 2.21
C ALA A 289 -19.14 -23.47 1.83
N SER A 290 -20.04 -23.59 2.81
CA SER A 290 -21.48 -23.53 2.59
C SER A 290 -21.96 -22.10 2.31
N LEU A 291 -21.46 -21.12 3.07
CA LEU A 291 -21.78 -19.71 2.87
C LEU A 291 -21.30 -19.19 1.51
N LEU A 292 -20.09 -19.55 1.08
CA LEU A 292 -19.54 -19.14 -0.22
C LEU A 292 -20.30 -19.71 -1.42
N LYS A 293 -20.98 -20.86 -1.27
CA LYS A 293 -21.88 -21.37 -2.33
C LYS A 293 -23.10 -20.47 -2.53
N VAL A 294 -23.58 -19.85 -1.45
CA VAL A 294 -24.76 -18.97 -1.46
C VAL A 294 -24.38 -17.55 -1.83
N PHE A 295 -23.24 -17.08 -1.32
CA PHE A 295 -22.71 -15.75 -1.56
C PHE A 295 -21.22 -15.80 -1.92
N PRO A 296 -20.88 -16.05 -3.19
CA PRO A 296 -19.48 -16.16 -3.64
C PRO A 296 -18.64 -14.89 -3.47
N LYS A 297 -19.30 -13.74 -3.24
CA LYS A 297 -18.66 -12.45 -2.96
C LYS A 297 -18.31 -12.25 -1.48
N GLY A 298 -18.62 -13.21 -0.61
CA GLY A 298 -18.16 -13.21 0.79
C GLY A 298 -16.65 -13.43 0.87
N PHE A 299 -16.11 -13.50 2.09
CA PHE A 299 -14.70 -13.83 2.29
C PHE A 299 -14.49 -15.33 2.51
N ALA A 300 -13.38 -15.83 1.97
CA ALA A 300 -12.87 -17.16 2.27
C ALA A 300 -12.02 -17.13 3.54
N LEU A 301 -12.00 -18.22 4.31
CA LEU A 301 -11.09 -18.35 5.43
C LEU A 301 -9.67 -18.66 4.93
N ASP A 302 -8.83 -17.63 4.85
CA ASP A 302 -7.48 -17.70 4.28
C ASP A 302 -6.44 -16.91 5.10
N ALA A 303 -5.31 -16.55 4.50
CA ALA A 303 -4.27 -15.78 5.16
C ALA A 303 -4.72 -14.38 5.61
N ALA A 304 -5.68 -13.77 4.89
CA ALA A 304 -6.26 -12.46 5.20
C ALA A 304 -7.50 -12.56 6.11
N HIS A 305 -8.07 -13.76 6.28
CA HIS A 305 -9.29 -14.01 7.07
C HIS A 305 -9.12 -15.26 7.93
N ARG A 306 -8.19 -15.19 8.90
CA ARG A 306 -7.92 -16.31 9.80
C ARG A 306 -9.11 -16.51 10.75
N PRO A 307 -9.64 -17.72 10.93
CA PRO A 307 -10.64 -17.98 11.96
C PRO A 307 -10.05 -17.70 13.34
N HIS A 308 -10.76 -16.95 14.18
CA HIS A 308 -10.27 -16.49 15.48
C HIS A 308 -11.42 -16.21 16.43
N ILE A 309 -11.12 -16.13 17.73
CA ILE A 309 -12.00 -15.55 18.74
C ILE A 309 -11.41 -14.22 19.18
N THR A 310 -12.09 -13.13 18.84
CA THR A 310 -11.70 -11.78 19.28
C THR A 310 -11.83 -11.68 20.80
N ILE A 311 -10.75 -11.28 21.47
CA ILE A 311 -10.76 -10.91 22.89
C ILE A 311 -11.01 -9.41 23.02
N VAL A 312 -10.24 -8.58 22.31
CA VAL A 312 -10.51 -7.14 22.26
C VAL A 312 -10.12 -6.55 20.90
N GLN A 313 -10.97 -5.66 20.40
CA GLN A 313 -10.63 -4.75 19.30
C GLN A 313 -10.52 -3.31 19.80
N ARG A 314 -9.46 -2.61 19.41
CA ARG A 314 -9.20 -1.21 19.79
C ARG A 314 -8.41 -0.48 18.72
N PHE A 315 -8.55 0.84 18.70
CA PHE A 315 -7.55 1.72 18.13
C PHE A 315 -6.45 1.99 19.15
N VAL A 316 -5.19 1.78 18.75
CA VAL A 316 -4.01 2.06 19.56
C VAL A 316 -3.05 2.97 18.82
N ARG A 317 -2.23 3.74 19.54
CA ARG A 317 -1.14 4.48 18.90
C ARG A 317 -0.15 3.47 18.30
N THR A 318 0.16 3.62 17.02
CA THR A 318 1.11 2.74 16.31
C THR A 318 2.49 2.74 16.99
N ALA A 319 2.91 3.89 17.51
CA ALA A 319 4.16 4.02 18.27
C ALA A 319 4.20 3.24 19.61
N ASP A 320 3.05 2.79 20.12
CA ASP A 320 2.95 2.02 21.36
C ASP A 320 2.75 0.50 21.11
N LEU A 321 2.78 0.02 19.85
CA LEU A 321 2.51 -1.39 19.52
C LEU A 321 3.42 -2.37 20.27
N ASP A 322 4.72 -2.11 20.37
CA ASP A 322 5.63 -2.98 21.14
C ASP A 322 5.23 -3.09 22.63
N LYS A 323 4.68 -2.02 23.20
CA LYS A 323 4.18 -2.01 24.58
C LYS A 323 2.86 -2.76 24.69
N VAL A 324 1.99 -2.65 23.69
CA VAL A 324 0.77 -3.46 23.57
C VAL A 324 1.14 -4.93 23.56
N TYR A 325 2.06 -5.34 22.68
CA TYR A 325 2.53 -6.73 22.56
C TYR A 325 3.07 -7.26 23.88
N ALA A 326 3.96 -6.50 24.52
CA ALA A 326 4.53 -6.89 25.81
C ALA A 326 3.46 -7.00 26.91
N ALA A 327 2.48 -6.10 26.93
CA ALA A 327 1.40 -6.13 27.91
C ALA A 327 0.47 -7.33 27.68
N THR A 328 0.07 -7.59 26.44
CA THR A 328 -0.81 -8.72 26.10
C THR A 328 -0.11 -10.06 26.27
N SER A 329 1.18 -10.20 25.92
CA SER A 329 1.94 -11.43 26.15
C SER A 329 2.00 -11.79 27.64
N ARG A 330 2.19 -10.81 28.54
CA ARG A 330 2.16 -11.07 29.99
C ARG A 330 0.81 -11.60 30.47
N VAL A 331 -0.29 -11.05 29.94
CA VAL A 331 -1.63 -11.54 30.27
C VAL A 331 -1.82 -12.97 29.74
N MET A 332 -1.44 -13.25 28.49
CA MET A 332 -1.59 -14.58 27.89
C MET A 332 -0.76 -15.65 28.61
N ALA A 333 0.48 -15.34 28.98
CA ALA A 333 1.35 -16.24 29.74
C ALA A 333 0.77 -16.60 31.12
N GLY A 334 0.05 -15.66 31.76
CA GLY A 334 -0.60 -15.89 33.06
C GLY A 334 -1.94 -16.62 32.99
N ALA A 335 -2.54 -16.77 31.81
CA ALA A 335 -3.91 -17.26 31.64
C ALA A 335 -4.02 -18.77 31.29
N ASP A 336 -2.90 -19.45 31.01
CA ASP A 336 -2.85 -20.85 30.55
C ASP A 336 -3.93 -21.18 29.50
N ILE A 337 -3.94 -20.41 28.41
CA ILE A 337 -4.96 -20.51 27.37
C ILE A 337 -5.05 -21.90 26.73
N ALA A 338 -3.96 -22.68 26.77
CA ALA A 338 -3.92 -24.04 26.23
C ALA A 338 -4.69 -25.05 27.09
N ALA A 339 -4.86 -24.77 28.39
CA ALA A 339 -5.68 -25.58 29.29
C ALA A 339 -7.18 -25.27 29.17
N MET A 340 -7.57 -24.15 28.55
CA MET A 340 -8.97 -23.78 28.38
C MET A 340 -9.70 -24.78 27.48
N LYS A 341 -10.88 -25.23 27.94
CA LYS A 341 -11.84 -26.01 27.15
C LYS A 341 -13.09 -25.19 26.93
N LEU A 342 -13.37 -24.90 25.67
CA LEU A 342 -14.49 -24.08 25.23
C LEU A 342 -15.50 -24.94 24.49
N ASP A 343 -16.78 -24.71 24.75
CA ASP A 343 -17.86 -25.43 24.08
C ASP A 343 -18.47 -24.55 23.01
N ALA A 344 -18.41 -24.96 21.75
CA ALA A 344 -19.22 -24.37 20.69
C ALA A 344 -20.67 -24.82 20.86
N VAL A 345 -21.61 -23.89 20.86
CA VAL A 345 -23.00 -24.15 21.28
C VAL A 345 -24.08 -23.81 20.25
N LYS A 346 -23.79 -22.92 19.29
CA LYS A 346 -24.74 -22.56 18.23
C LYS A 346 -24.07 -21.82 17.09
N TYR A 347 -24.76 -21.80 15.95
CA TYR A 347 -24.58 -20.74 14.95
C TYR A 347 -25.22 -19.43 15.42
N TYR A 348 -24.72 -18.32 14.92
CA TYR A 348 -25.37 -17.00 15.02
C TYR A 348 -24.98 -16.13 13.82
N TYR A 349 -25.62 -14.97 13.67
CA TYR A 349 -25.12 -13.92 12.79
C TYR A 349 -25.35 -12.52 13.35
N ILE A 350 -24.49 -11.59 12.94
CA ILE A 350 -24.68 -10.15 13.17
C ILE A 350 -25.32 -9.56 11.91
N PRO A 351 -26.51 -8.93 11.99
CA PRO A 351 -27.18 -8.36 10.83
C PRO A 351 -26.43 -7.13 10.28
N ASN A 352 -26.29 -7.05 8.97
CA ASN A 352 -25.80 -5.87 8.25
C ASN A 352 -26.66 -5.64 6.99
N GLY A 353 -27.72 -4.84 7.13
CA GLY A 353 -28.71 -4.65 6.08
C GLY A 353 -29.44 -5.95 5.71
N GLU A 354 -29.41 -6.31 4.42
CA GLU A 354 -29.96 -7.57 3.89
C GLU A 354 -29.02 -8.76 4.07
N MET A 355 -27.77 -8.50 4.44
CA MET A 355 -26.74 -9.50 4.69
C MET A 355 -26.55 -9.74 6.19
N GLY A 356 -25.82 -10.80 6.54
CA GLY A 356 -25.36 -11.03 7.90
C GLY A 356 -23.97 -11.64 7.92
N VAL A 357 -23.22 -11.30 8.97
CA VAL A 357 -21.91 -11.88 9.27
C VAL A 357 -22.12 -13.08 10.18
N ALA A 358 -21.89 -14.28 9.66
CA ALA A 358 -22.16 -15.55 10.32
C ALA A 358 -21.00 -15.98 11.22
N GLY A 359 -21.30 -16.69 12.31
CA GLY A 359 -20.27 -17.29 13.16
C GLY A 359 -20.75 -18.47 13.98
N ILE A 360 -19.78 -19.14 14.61
CA ILE A 360 -19.98 -20.21 15.58
C ILE A 360 -19.70 -19.64 16.96
N VAL A 361 -20.68 -19.69 17.86
CA VAL A 361 -20.58 -19.14 19.21
C VAL A 361 -19.97 -20.17 20.15
N ALA A 362 -18.95 -19.75 20.88
CA ALA A 362 -18.45 -20.45 22.05
C ALA A 362 -19.26 -20.03 23.28
N LYS A 363 -19.45 -20.95 24.22
CA LYS A 363 -20.06 -20.64 25.51
C LYS A 363 -19.13 -19.70 26.27
N GLN A 364 -19.69 -18.61 26.78
CA GLN A 364 -18.98 -17.71 27.66
C GLN A 364 -18.64 -18.43 28.99
N THR A 365 -17.38 -18.37 29.40
CA THR A 365 -16.90 -18.93 30.67
C THR A 365 -16.29 -17.83 31.55
N PRO A 366 -16.29 -17.99 32.89
CA PRO A 366 -15.66 -17.02 33.79
C PRO A 366 -14.18 -16.79 33.47
N GLU A 367 -13.45 -17.83 33.05
CA GLU A 367 -12.05 -17.75 32.66
C GLU A 367 -11.85 -16.88 31.41
N LEU A 368 -12.72 -17.04 30.41
CA LEU A 368 -12.64 -16.27 29.17
C LEU A 368 -13.04 -14.80 29.39
N VAL A 369 -14.04 -14.54 30.24
CA VAL A 369 -14.43 -13.18 30.64
C VAL A 369 -13.32 -12.51 31.44
N LYS A 370 -12.67 -13.26 32.34
CA LYS A 370 -11.52 -12.75 33.09
C LYS A 370 -10.36 -12.43 32.15
N LEU A 371 -10.02 -13.33 31.22
CA LEU A 371 -8.99 -13.08 30.21
C LEU A 371 -9.29 -11.80 29.43
N GLN A 372 -10.55 -11.62 29.01
CA GLN A 372 -10.96 -10.41 28.31
C GLN A 372 -10.74 -9.15 29.14
N ALA A 373 -11.19 -9.15 30.40
CA ALA A 373 -11.00 -8.02 31.30
C ALA A 373 -9.51 -7.68 31.52
N ASP A 374 -8.68 -8.69 31.70
CA ASP A 374 -7.23 -8.52 31.90
C ASP A 374 -6.55 -7.94 30.64
N VAL A 375 -6.93 -8.43 29.45
CA VAL A 375 -6.43 -7.88 28.17
C VAL A 375 -6.92 -6.45 27.95
N ILE A 376 -8.20 -6.15 28.21
CA ILE A 376 -8.74 -4.78 28.11
C ILE A 376 -7.94 -3.83 29.01
N ALA A 377 -7.72 -4.21 30.26
CA ALA A 377 -6.94 -3.40 31.21
C ALA A 377 -5.48 -3.20 30.75
N ALA A 378 -4.87 -4.25 30.20
CA ALA A 378 -3.50 -4.20 29.71
C ALA A 378 -3.32 -3.29 28.47
N VAL A 379 -4.31 -3.26 27.58
CA VAL A 379 -4.27 -2.45 26.35
C VAL A 379 -4.68 -1.00 26.59
N ALA A 380 -5.57 -0.73 27.56
CA ALA A 380 -6.18 0.58 27.80
C ALA A 380 -5.23 1.79 27.76
N PRO A 381 -4.01 1.77 28.37
CA PRO A 381 -3.10 2.91 28.35
C PRO A 381 -2.63 3.34 26.95
N TYR A 382 -2.68 2.43 25.97
CA TYR A 382 -2.15 2.64 24.61
C TYR A 382 -3.22 3.08 23.62
N THR A 383 -4.47 3.16 24.06
CA THR A 383 -5.62 3.33 23.17
C THR A 383 -5.85 4.80 22.79
N VAL A 384 -6.49 4.98 21.65
CA VAL A 384 -7.11 6.25 21.22
C VAL A 384 -8.61 6.02 21.00
N GLU A 385 -9.37 7.11 20.91
CA GLU A 385 -10.83 7.04 20.82
C GLU A 385 -11.31 6.42 19.50
N THR A 386 -10.68 6.80 18.39
CA THR A 386 -11.07 6.36 17.04
C THR A 386 -9.89 6.39 16.08
N GLY A 387 -10.12 5.96 14.84
CA GLY A 387 -9.18 6.02 13.72
C GLY A 387 -9.93 6.20 12.39
N ASP A 388 -9.20 6.13 11.29
CA ASP A 388 -9.77 6.16 9.93
C ASP A 388 -9.40 4.87 9.17
N SER A 389 -9.67 4.82 7.86
CA SER A 389 -9.33 3.66 7.03
C SER A 389 -7.83 3.34 7.04
N ALA A 390 -6.94 4.31 7.25
CA ALA A 390 -5.50 4.08 7.27
C ALA A 390 -5.03 3.33 8.53
N ALA A 391 -5.87 3.28 9.58
CA ALA A 391 -5.60 2.46 10.76
C ALA A 391 -5.76 0.96 10.50
N PHE A 392 -6.49 0.58 9.45
CA PHE A 392 -6.77 -0.80 9.07
C PHE A 392 -5.85 -1.24 7.93
N PHE A 393 -5.77 -2.54 7.73
CA PHE A 393 -5.24 -3.10 6.49
C PHE A 393 -6.30 -2.95 5.39
N THR A 394 -5.95 -2.22 4.34
CA THR A 394 -6.77 -2.03 3.13
C THR A 394 -6.02 -2.55 1.90
N THR A 395 -6.74 -2.97 0.88
CA THR A 395 -6.14 -3.33 -0.42
C THR A 395 -6.47 -2.24 -1.46
N PRO A 396 -5.76 -2.19 -2.60
CA PRO A 396 -6.15 -1.28 -3.68
C PRO A 396 -7.60 -1.50 -4.17
N ASP A 397 -8.10 -2.73 -4.11
CA ASP A 397 -9.47 -3.10 -4.51
C ASP A 397 -10.52 -2.75 -3.45
N ASP A 398 -10.12 -2.65 -2.17
CA ASP A 398 -10.97 -2.23 -1.05
C ASP A 398 -10.23 -1.20 -0.15
N PRO A 399 -10.08 0.05 -0.63
CA PRO A 399 -9.23 1.06 0.00
C PRO A 399 -9.93 1.81 1.15
N VAL A 400 -11.23 1.60 1.36
CA VAL A 400 -12.04 2.35 2.32
C VAL A 400 -12.76 1.38 3.24
N ILE A 401 -12.50 1.55 4.54
CA ILE A 401 -13.17 0.77 5.58
C ILE A 401 -14.58 1.31 5.80
N ASP A 402 -15.54 0.40 5.97
CA ASP A 402 -16.92 0.75 6.32
C ASP A 402 -16.94 1.64 7.60
N PRO A 403 -17.52 2.85 7.55
CA PRO A 403 -17.67 3.70 8.73
C PRO A 403 -18.35 3.00 9.91
N ALA A 404 -19.26 2.05 9.66
CA ALA A 404 -19.88 1.24 10.71
C ALA A 404 -18.86 0.35 11.43
N LEU A 405 -17.85 -0.18 10.72
CA LEU A 405 -16.77 -0.95 11.32
C LEU A 405 -15.85 -0.06 12.18
N ILE A 406 -15.55 1.16 11.73
CA ILE A 406 -14.79 2.13 12.54
C ILE A 406 -15.54 2.43 13.85
N GLY A 407 -16.85 2.67 13.76
CA GLY A 407 -17.72 2.85 14.93
C GLY A 407 -17.76 1.62 15.84
N TYR A 408 -17.82 0.42 15.27
CA TYR A 408 -17.77 -0.84 16.00
C TYR A 408 -16.48 -1.01 16.79
N VAL A 409 -15.31 -0.80 16.18
CA VAL A 409 -14.00 -0.90 16.88
C VAL A 409 -13.88 0.15 17.98
N SER A 410 -14.36 1.38 17.72
CA SER A 410 -14.35 2.47 18.73
C SER A 410 -15.18 2.10 19.97
N SER A 411 -16.31 1.42 19.75
CA SER A 411 -17.29 1.06 20.78
C SER A 411 -17.21 -0.39 21.27
N PHE A 412 -16.21 -1.16 20.83
CA PHE A 412 -16.09 -2.59 21.13
C PHE A 412 -16.08 -2.86 22.64
N VAL A 413 -15.20 -2.19 23.39
CA VAL A 413 -15.10 -2.42 24.84
C VAL A 413 -16.41 -2.12 25.58
N PRO A 414 -17.04 -0.95 25.42
CA PRO A 414 -18.30 -0.67 26.09
C PRO A 414 -19.49 -1.52 25.61
N SER A 415 -19.43 -2.15 24.42
CA SER A 415 -20.58 -2.84 23.80
C SER A 415 -20.45 -4.37 23.72
N SER A 416 -19.24 -4.91 23.89
CA SER A 416 -18.92 -6.32 23.60
C SER A 416 -18.03 -6.97 24.68
N SER A 417 -18.05 -6.43 25.91
CA SER A 417 -17.23 -6.93 27.02
C SER A 417 -18.07 -7.38 28.21
N GLY A 418 -17.46 -8.17 29.10
CA GLY A 418 -18.12 -8.61 30.33
C GLY A 418 -19.36 -9.44 30.01
N GLU A 419 -20.52 -9.09 30.59
CA GLU A 419 -21.79 -9.79 30.31
C GLU A 419 -22.24 -9.72 28.85
N GLN A 420 -21.78 -8.73 28.09
CA GLN A 420 -22.08 -8.57 26.66
C GLN A 420 -21.09 -9.31 25.75
N PHE A 421 -20.08 -9.95 26.33
CA PHE A 421 -19.07 -10.67 25.56
C PHE A 421 -19.66 -11.92 24.91
N ASN A 422 -19.70 -11.91 23.58
CA ASN A 422 -20.14 -13.03 22.76
C ASN A 422 -18.93 -13.66 22.04
N PRO A 423 -18.19 -14.59 22.69
CA PRO A 423 -17.03 -15.21 22.07
C PRO A 423 -17.47 -16.10 20.91
N HIS A 424 -16.94 -15.83 19.72
CA HIS A 424 -17.34 -16.54 18.51
C HIS A 424 -16.20 -16.59 17.50
N VAL A 425 -16.31 -17.53 16.56
CA VAL A 425 -15.49 -17.58 15.35
C VAL A 425 -16.35 -17.15 14.17
N THR A 426 -15.96 -16.06 13.50
CA THR A 426 -16.63 -15.61 12.28
C THR A 426 -16.30 -16.56 11.12
N THR A 427 -17.32 -16.94 10.37
CA THR A 427 -17.24 -17.98 9.34
C THR A 427 -17.62 -17.52 7.94
N GLY A 428 -18.18 -16.31 7.76
CA GLY A 428 -18.44 -15.77 6.43
C GLY A 428 -19.62 -14.80 6.41
N VAL A 429 -20.10 -14.48 5.21
CA VAL A 429 -21.19 -13.55 4.96
C VAL A 429 -22.21 -14.19 4.02
N ALA A 430 -23.50 -14.05 4.31
CA ALA A 430 -24.58 -14.53 3.44
C ALA A 430 -25.85 -13.68 3.60
N PRO A 431 -26.83 -13.78 2.67
CA PRO A 431 -28.13 -13.14 2.84
C PRO A 431 -28.84 -13.63 4.10
N ARG A 432 -29.53 -12.72 4.80
CA ARG A 432 -30.22 -13.05 6.06
C ARG A 432 -31.23 -14.18 5.92
N SER A 433 -31.91 -14.28 4.79
CA SER A 433 -32.85 -15.36 4.51
C SER A 433 -32.22 -16.75 4.55
N TYR A 434 -30.95 -16.87 4.14
CA TYR A 434 -30.19 -18.11 4.26
C TYR A 434 -29.71 -18.34 5.70
N LEU A 435 -29.24 -17.28 6.36
CA LEU A 435 -28.75 -17.38 7.74
C LEU A 435 -29.86 -17.73 8.74
N ASP A 436 -31.08 -17.24 8.53
CA ASP A 436 -32.25 -17.63 9.34
C ASP A 436 -32.56 -19.12 9.20
N GLN A 437 -32.39 -19.71 8.00
CA GLN A 437 -32.53 -21.15 7.78
C GLN A 437 -31.38 -21.93 8.44
N MET A 438 -30.16 -21.43 8.36
CA MET A 438 -28.99 -22.01 9.02
C MET A 438 -29.18 -22.07 10.54
N LEU A 439 -29.77 -21.03 11.14
CA LEU A 439 -30.07 -20.98 12.57
C LEU A 439 -31.21 -21.91 12.99
N ALA A 440 -32.17 -22.18 12.10
CA ALA A 440 -33.26 -23.11 12.35
C ALA A 440 -32.84 -24.58 12.23
N GLY A 441 -31.68 -24.85 11.61
CA GLY A 441 -31.09 -26.17 11.50
C GLY A 441 -30.48 -26.68 12.81
N PRO A 442 -30.19 -27.99 12.91
CA PRO A 442 -29.51 -28.55 14.07
C PRO A 442 -28.07 -28.03 14.17
N PHE A 443 -27.63 -27.77 15.41
CA PHE A 443 -26.24 -27.52 15.74
C PHE A 443 -25.78 -28.57 16.74
N GLU A 444 -24.82 -29.39 16.35
CA GLU A 444 -24.20 -30.38 17.25
C GLU A 444 -23.10 -29.69 18.07
N PRO A 445 -23.24 -29.58 19.41
CA PRO A 445 -22.22 -28.96 20.23
C PRO A 445 -20.90 -29.74 20.20
N PHE A 446 -19.79 -29.02 20.20
CA PHE A 446 -18.46 -29.62 20.22
C PHE A 446 -17.51 -28.81 21.09
N THR A 447 -16.56 -29.50 21.72
CA THR A 447 -15.53 -28.85 22.52
C THR A 447 -14.28 -28.62 21.68
N PHE A 448 -13.65 -27.47 21.88
CA PHE A 448 -12.39 -27.09 21.27
C PHE A 448 -11.53 -26.32 22.28
N SER A 449 -10.27 -26.09 21.94
CA SER A 449 -9.31 -25.35 22.78
C SER A 449 -8.66 -24.23 21.97
N PRO A 450 -8.24 -23.13 22.61
CA PRO A 450 -7.28 -22.21 22.00
C PRO A 450 -5.95 -22.92 21.73
N ALA A 451 -5.45 -22.82 20.51
CA ALA A 451 -4.13 -23.31 20.09
C ALA A 451 -3.03 -22.24 20.22
N GLY A 452 -3.41 -20.97 20.31
CA GLY A 452 -2.50 -19.84 20.43
C GLY A 452 -3.23 -18.52 20.65
N ALA A 453 -2.47 -17.44 20.75
CA ALA A 453 -2.98 -16.09 20.78
C ALA A 453 -2.07 -15.15 19.98
N ALA A 454 -2.63 -14.09 19.42
CA ALA A 454 -1.90 -13.16 18.58
C ALA A 454 -2.53 -11.77 18.60
N VAL A 455 -1.75 -10.78 18.17
CA VAL A 455 -2.25 -9.45 17.81
C VAL A 455 -2.22 -9.34 16.29
N TYR A 456 -3.34 -8.88 15.74
CA TYR A 456 -3.52 -8.64 14.32
C TYR A 456 -3.90 -7.19 14.06
N GLN A 457 -3.55 -6.68 12.88
CA GLN A 457 -4.18 -5.49 12.32
C GLN A 457 -5.50 -5.90 11.68
N LEU A 458 -6.55 -5.13 12.00
CA LEU A 458 -7.88 -5.34 11.45
C LEU A 458 -7.92 -4.96 9.96
N GLY A 459 -8.65 -5.73 9.17
CA GLY A 459 -9.06 -5.38 7.81
C GLY A 459 -10.57 -5.14 7.71
N GLN A 460 -11.08 -5.09 6.47
CA GLN A 460 -12.52 -5.00 6.21
C GLN A 460 -13.29 -6.13 6.92
N PHE A 461 -14.54 -5.87 7.30
CA PHE A 461 -15.40 -6.79 8.06
C PHE A 461 -14.87 -7.18 9.46
N GLY A 462 -13.87 -6.45 9.98
CA GLY A 462 -13.28 -6.72 11.30
C GLY A 462 -12.38 -7.95 11.30
N THR A 463 -11.76 -8.24 10.16
CA THR A 463 -11.00 -9.47 9.93
C THR A 463 -9.58 -9.36 10.46
N ALA A 464 -9.04 -10.47 10.94
CA ALA A 464 -7.64 -10.57 11.37
C ALA A 464 -6.71 -10.65 10.15
N ALA A 465 -6.46 -9.49 9.52
CA ALA A 465 -5.88 -9.40 8.18
C ALA A 465 -4.35 -9.53 8.15
N VAL A 466 -3.64 -8.83 9.05
CA VAL A 466 -2.17 -8.88 9.12
C VAL A 466 -1.75 -9.30 10.51
N LYS A 467 -1.05 -10.43 10.63
CA LYS A 467 -0.46 -10.85 11.92
C LYS A 467 0.63 -9.85 12.29
N LEU A 468 0.43 -9.13 13.38
CA LEU A 468 1.40 -8.18 13.90
C LEU A 468 2.38 -8.86 14.87
N GLN A 469 1.86 -9.69 15.78
CA GLN A 469 2.68 -10.36 16.79
C GLN A 469 2.04 -11.68 17.23
N GLN A 470 2.82 -12.76 17.28
CA GLN A 470 2.43 -13.96 18.02
C GLN A 470 2.65 -13.72 19.51
N LEU A 471 1.66 -14.00 20.35
CA LEU A 471 1.80 -13.86 21.80
C LEU A 471 2.31 -15.17 22.41
N ASP A 472 3.33 -15.06 23.25
CA ASP A 472 3.86 -16.20 23.98
C ASP A 472 2.81 -16.71 24.97
N SER A 473 2.40 -17.97 24.81
CA SER A 473 1.41 -18.63 25.65
C SER A 473 2.03 -19.65 26.60
N LYS A 474 3.36 -19.71 26.69
CA LYS A 474 4.08 -20.55 27.66
C LYS A 474 4.41 -19.73 28.90
N PRO A 475 4.18 -20.26 30.11
CA PRO A 475 4.53 -19.59 31.35
C PRO A 475 6.04 -19.39 31.53
#